data_AF-A0A4V3JG79-F1
#
_entry.id   AF-A0A4V3JG79-F1
#
_cell.length_a   1.000
_cell.length_b   1.000
_cell.length_c   1.000
_cell.angle_alpha   90.00
_cell.angle_beta   90.00
_cell.angle_gamma   90.00
#
_symmetry.space_group_name_H-M   'P 1'
#
loop_
_entity.id
_entity.type
_entity.pdbx_description
1 polymer ?
#
loop_
_entity_poly.entity_id
_entity_poly.type
_entity_poly.pdbx_seq_one_letter_code
_entity_poly.pdbx_strand_id
1 'polypeptide(L)' 'MSSKFPTSNYTITSKRLGICLSCEMLWKLLPTFEQCAVCFCFVREKVKYQNESCPLSKW' A
#
# COMPACT_ATOMS: atom_id res chain seq x y z
N MET A 1 21.32 -6.00 22.71
CA MET A 1 21.37 -6.04 21.24
C MET A 1 20.02 -6.57 20.74
N SER A 2 19.12 -5.69 20.29
CA SER A 2 17.80 -6.09 19.79
C SER A 2 17.62 -5.63 18.34
N SER A 3 18.28 -6.32 17.43
CA SER A 3 18.05 -6.16 15.99
C SER A 3 16.94 -7.14 15.58
N LYS A 4 15.69 -6.88 15.99
CA LYS A 4 14.51 -7.59 15.46
C LYS A 4 14.07 -6.90 14.17
N PHE A 5 14.78 -7.16 13.07
CA PHE A 5 14.22 -6.92 11.75
C PHE A 5 13.29 -8.10 11.41
N PRO A 6 11.98 -7.87 11.18
CA PRO A 6 11.06 -8.96 10.96
C PRO A 6 11.25 -9.54 9.56
N THR A 7 11.74 -10.78 9.54
CA THR A 7 11.58 -11.71 8.43
C THR A 7 10.09 -11.80 8.04
N SER A 8 9.76 -11.62 6.75
CA SER A 8 8.43 -11.87 6.14
C SER A 8 7.32 -10.79 6.27
N ASN A 9 7.57 -9.53 5.89
CA ASN A 9 6.48 -8.56 5.57
C ASN A 9 6.53 -7.99 4.15
N TYR A 10 7.65 -8.17 3.45
CA TYR A 10 7.84 -7.64 2.08
C TYR A 10 6.80 -8.19 1.10
N THR A 11 6.39 -9.44 1.25
CA THR A 11 5.40 -10.09 0.38
C THR A 11 4.00 -9.51 0.53
N ILE A 12 3.57 -9.18 1.75
CA ILE A 12 2.24 -8.59 2.01
C ILE A 12 2.19 -7.17 1.46
N THR A 13 3.18 -6.34 1.78
CA THR A 13 3.28 -4.96 1.28
C THR A 13 3.32 -4.92 -0.25
N SER A 14 4.12 -5.80 -0.87
CA SER A 14 4.23 -5.85 -2.34
C SER A 14 2.93 -6.32 -3.01
N LYS A 15 2.23 -7.30 -2.42
CA LYS A 15 0.91 -7.73 -2.91
C LYS A 15 -0.12 -6.60 -2.80
N ARG A 16 -0.23 -5.97 -1.63
CA ARG A 16 -1.14 -4.83 -1.39
C ARG A 16 -0.84 -3.68 -2.34
N LEU A 17 0.45 -3.36 -2.54
CA LEU A 17 0.86 -2.33 -3.49
C LEU A 17 0.50 -2.70 -4.93
N GLY A 18 0.72 -3.94 -5.36
CA GLY A 18 0.31 -4.40 -6.69
C GLY A 18 -1.19 -4.23 -6.93
N ILE A 19 -2.02 -4.53 -5.93
CA ILE A 19 -3.47 -4.32 -6.00
C ILE A 19 -3.80 -2.83 -6.15
N CYS A 20 -3.16 -1.95 -5.38
CA CYS A 20 -3.34 -0.51 -5.51
C CYS A 20 -2.89 0.02 -6.89
N LEU A 21 -1.74 -0.42 -7.40
CA LEU A 21 -1.18 0.04 -8.68
C LEU A 21 -2.01 -0.36 -9.90
N SER A 22 -2.78 -1.44 -9.78
CA SER A 22 -3.75 -1.92 -10.78
C SER A 22 -5.18 -1.48 -10.49
N CYS A 23 -5.42 -0.67 -9.45
CA CYS A 23 -6.76 -0.24 -9.07
C CYS A 23 -7.25 0.90 -9.97
N GLU A 24 -8.49 0.80 -10.46
CA GLU A 24 -9.17 1.85 -11.23
C GLU A 24 -9.28 3.20 -10.48
N MET A 25 -9.26 3.15 -9.15
CA MET A 25 -9.35 4.33 -8.27
C MET A 25 -7.98 4.91 -7.92
N LEU A 26 -6.93 4.58 -8.67
CA LEU A 26 -5.59 5.13 -8.44
C LEU A 26 -5.37 6.39 -9.27
N TRP A 27 -5.11 7.50 -8.60
CA TRP A 27 -4.61 8.71 -9.23
C TRP A 27 -3.09 8.71 -9.26
N LYS A 28 -2.55 8.84 -10.48
CA LYS A 28 -1.11 9.00 -10.72
C LYS A 28 -0.84 10.46 -11.07
N LEU A 29 -0.42 11.24 -10.08
CA LEU A 29 -0.04 12.63 -10.31
C LEU A 29 1.39 12.73 -10.85
N LEU A 30 2.30 11.87 -10.35
CA LEU A 30 3.69 11.74 -10.79
C LEU A 30 4.10 10.26 -10.76
N PRO A 31 5.22 9.87 -11.43
CA PRO A 31 5.63 8.46 -11.54
C PRO A 31 5.81 7.70 -10.21
N THR A 32 6.06 8.42 -9.12
CA THR A 32 6.26 7.87 -7.77
C THR A 32 5.20 8.35 -6.77
N PHE A 33 4.21 9.09 -7.26
CA PHE A 33 3.19 9.73 -6.43
C PHE A 33 1.82 9.23 -6.84
N GLU A 34 1.47 8.05 -6.34
CA GLU A 34 0.16 7.46 -6.53
C GLU A 34 -0.71 7.59 -5.27
N GLN A 35 -1.90 8.13 -5.47
CA GLN A 35 -2.88 8.40 -4.42
C GLN A 35 -4.17 7.64 -4.70
N CYS A 36 -4.82 7.10 -3.68
CA CYS A 36 -6.14 6.50 -3.84
C CYS A 36 -7.21 7.60 -3.93
N ALA A 37 -8.07 7.57 -4.95
CA ALA A 37 -9.19 8.49 -5.08
C ALA A 37 -10.32 8.27 -4.04
N VAL A 38 -10.29 7.15 -3.30
CA VAL A 38 -11.30 6.82 -2.28
C VAL A 38 -10.89 7.28 -0.89
N CYS A 39 -9.67 6.94 -0.43
CA CYS A 39 -9.16 7.38 0.88
C CYS A 39 -8.22 8.58 0.86
N PHE A 40 -7.86 9.10 -0.33
CA PHE A 40 -6.86 10.16 -0.51
C PHE A 40 -5.48 9.83 0.11
N CYS A 41 -5.25 8.56 0.39
CA CYS A 41 -4.08 8.00 1.02
C CYS A 41 -2.97 7.75 -0.03
N PHE A 42 -1.70 7.94 0.35
CA PHE A 42 -0.56 7.54 -0.48
C PHE A 42 -0.42 6.02 -0.46
N VAL A 43 -0.64 5.37 -1.60
CA VAL A 43 -0.75 3.90 -1.62
C VAL A 43 0.56 3.23 -1.24
N ARG A 44 1.71 3.80 -1.62
CA ARG A 44 3.05 3.28 -1.26
C ARG A 44 3.33 3.33 0.24
N GLU A 45 2.70 4.24 0.96
CA GLU A 45 2.85 4.38 2.40
C GLU A 45 1.80 3.55 3.14
N LYS A 46 0.53 3.68 2.75
CA LYS A 46 -0.59 2.95 3.34
C LYS A 46 -0.37 1.44 3.40
N VAL A 47 0.13 0.85 2.32
CA VAL A 47 0.35 -0.60 2.21
C VAL A 47 1.41 -1.15 3.18
N LYS A 48 2.27 -0.29 3.75
CA LYS A 48 3.28 -0.67 4.76
C LYS A 48 2.67 -0.82 6.15
N TYR A 49 1.54 -0.19 6.43
CA TYR A 49 0.87 -0.29 7.73
C TYR A 49 0.08 -1.60 7.82
N GLN A 50 0.41 -2.43 8.82
CA GLN A 50 -0.21 -3.75 8.99
C GLN A 50 -1.68 -3.67 9.38
N ASN A 51 -2.05 -2.67 10.17
CA ASN A 51 -3.41 -2.46 10.69
C ASN A 51 -4.32 -1.67 9.75
N GLU A 52 -3.80 -1.25 8.59
CA GLU A 52 -4.58 -0.57 7.57
C GLU A 52 -5.26 -1.58 6.63
N SER A 53 -6.39 -1.17 6.06
CA SER A 53 -7.17 -1.95 5.12
C SER A 53 -7.61 -1.10 3.93
N CYS A 54 -7.88 -1.75 2.80
CA CYS A 54 -8.48 -1.07 1.66
C CYS A 54 -9.94 -0.69 2.00
N PRO A 55 -10.38 0.58 1.79
CA PRO A 55 -11.78 0.97 2.01
C PRO A 55 -12.77 0.24 1.08
N LEU A 56 -12.27 -0.34 -0.01
CA LEU A 56 -13.04 -1.19 -0.94
C LEU A 56 -12.83 -2.69 -0.68
N SER A 57 -12.16 -3.05 0.42
CA SER A 57 -11.84 -4.44 0.81
C SER A 57 -11.10 -5.25 -0.27
N LYS A 58 -10.37 -4.59 -1.18
CA LYS A 58 -9.54 -5.26 -2.20
C LYS A 58 -8.29 -5.93 -1.58
N TRP A 59 -7.88 -5.52 -0.38
CA TRP A 59 -6.81 -6.11 0.44
C TRP A 59 -6.92 -5.70 1.90
#